data_AF-A0A7W0UVG6-F1
#
_entry.id   AF-A0A7W0UVG6-F1
#
_cell.length_a   1.000
_cell.length_b   1.000
_cell.length_c   1.000
_cell.angle_alpha   90.00
_cell.angle_beta   90.00
_cell.angle_gamma   90.00
#
_symmetry.space_group_name_H-M   'P 1'
#
loop_
_entity.id
_entity.type
_entity.pdbx_description
1 polymer ?
#
loop_
_entity_poly.entity_id
_entity_poly.type
_entity_poly.pdbx_seq_one_letter_code
_entity_poly.pdbx_strand_id
1 'polypeptide(L)' 'MIQMRLDLLREALPYIQRFKGKTFVVKLSGKVTEEPENLLSLAEELALIHQVGIRVCVVHGGGKQLSELASKMGV' A
#
# COMPACT_ATOMS: atom_id res chain seq x y z
N MET A 1 7.28 26.93 -5.40
CA MET A 1 6.48 25.72 -5.08
C MET A 1 6.05 24.91 -6.31
N ILE A 2 5.44 25.52 -7.34
CA ILE A 2 4.98 24.77 -8.54
C ILE A 2 6.14 24.11 -9.29
N GLN A 3 7.25 24.83 -9.49
CA GLN A 3 8.43 24.31 -10.18
C GLN A 3 8.99 23.03 -9.53
N MET A 4 9.19 23.06 -8.21
CA MET A 4 9.69 21.92 -7.43
C MET A 4 8.80 20.66 -7.56
N ARG A 5 7.48 20.81 -7.63
CA ARG A 5 6.55 19.68 -7.82
C ARG A 5 6.64 19.10 -9.24
N LEU A 6 6.85 19.94 -10.24
CA LEU A 6 7.05 19.53 -11.62
C LEU A 6 8.35 18.74 -11.80
N ASP A 7 9.41 19.18 -11.14
CA ASP A 7 10.71 18.50 -11.18
C ASP A 7 10.64 17.12 -10.52
N LEU A 8 9.97 17.00 -9.36
CA LEU A 8 9.69 15.70 -8.72
C LEU A 8 8.93 14.73 -9.63
N LEU A 9 7.90 15.20 -10.34
CA LEU A 9 7.15 14.35 -11.27
C LEU A 9 8.01 13.91 -12.47
N ARG A 10 8.90 14.79 -12.96
CA ARG A 10 9.84 14.45 -14.03
C ARG A 10 10.84 13.38 -13.57
N GLU A 11 11.32 13.46 -12.34
CA GLU A 11 12.20 12.44 -11.75
C GLU A 11 11.48 11.10 -11.51
N ALA A 12 10.18 11.13 -11.20
CA ALA A 12 9.37 9.92 -11.02
C ALA A 12 9.01 9.22 -12.34
N LEU A 13 8.92 9.96 -13.45
CA LEU A 13 8.43 9.47 -14.74
C LEU A 13 9.17 8.22 -15.28
N PRO A 14 10.52 8.13 -15.22
CA PRO A 14 11.24 6.94 -15.62
C PRO A 14 10.84 5.68 -14.84
N TYR A 15 10.54 5.81 -13.55
CA TYR A 15 10.09 4.69 -12.72
C TYR A 15 8.68 4.23 -13.11
N ILE A 16 7.77 5.19 -13.33
CA ILE A 16 6.41 4.90 -13.80
C ILE A 16 6.47 4.13 -15.12
N GLN A 17 7.24 4.60 -16.10
CA GLN A 17 7.39 3.93 -17.39
C GLN A 17 8.00 2.52 -17.25
N ARG A 18 9.03 2.37 -16.41
CA ARG A 18 9.69 1.08 -16.16
C ARG A 18 8.75 0.03 -15.56
N PHE A 19 7.83 0.44 -14.69
CA PHE A 19 6.97 -0.48 -13.95
C PHE A 19 5.52 -0.53 -14.47
N LYS A 20 5.15 0.32 -15.43
CA LYS A 20 3.84 0.27 -16.08
C LYS A 20 3.57 -1.13 -16.62
N GLY A 21 2.40 -1.69 -16.28
CA GLY A 21 2.00 -3.04 -16.64
C GLY A 21 2.78 -4.16 -15.93
N LYS A 22 3.62 -3.85 -14.94
CA LYS A 22 4.20 -4.85 -14.03
C LYS A 22 3.28 -5.08 -12.83
N THR A 23 3.46 -6.20 -12.15
CA THR A 23 2.70 -6.53 -10.93
C THR A 23 3.60 -6.34 -9.72
N PHE A 24 3.14 -5.57 -8.74
CA PHE A 24 3.77 -5.42 -7.43
C PHE A 24 2.99 -6.25 -6.42
N VAL A 25 3.66 -7.17 -5.75
CA VAL A 25 3.09 -7.93 -4.63
C VAL A 25 3.51 -7.23 -3.35
N VAL A 26 2.55 -6.63 -2.64
CA VAL A 26 2.79 -5.81 -1.46
C VAL A 26 2.31 -6.56 -0.23
N LYS A 27 3.26 -6.97 0.62
CA LYS A 27 2.95 -7.60 1.91
C LYS A 27 2.67 -6.54 2.97
N LEU A 28 1.48 -6.58 3.55
CA LEU A 28 1.09 -5.74 4.69
C LEU A 28 1.30 -6.49 5.99
N SER A 29 2.07 -5.88 6.90
CA SER A 29 2.23 -6.40 8.26
C SER A 29 1.01 -6.03 9.11
N GLY A 30 0.75 -6.82 10.16
CA GLY A 30 -0.38 -6.59 11.06
C GLY A 30 -0.40 -5.18 11.67
N LYS A 31 0.78 -4.60 11.97
CA LYS A 31 0.90 -3.26 12.55
C LYS A 31 0.23 -2.18 11.70
N VAL A 32 0.28 -2.29 10.36
CA VAL A 32 -0.35 -1.31 9.46
C VAL A 32 -1.88 -1.39 9.52
N THR A 33 -2.42 -2.56 9.86
CA THR A 33 -3.87 -2.79 9.97
C THR A 33 -4.45 -2.41 11.33
N GLU A 34 -3.63 -2.02 12.30
CA GLU A 34 -4.07 -1.68 13.66
C GLU A 34 -4.51 -0.22 13.80
N GLU A 35 -3.88 0.69 13.07
CA GLU A 35 -4.20 2.12 13.07
C GLU A 35 -4.90 2.48 11.76
N PRO A 36 -6.17 2.90 11.79
CA PRO A 36 -6.94 3.21 10.57
C PRO A 36 -6.30 4.26 9.67
N GLU A 37 -5.60 5.23 10.26
CA GLU A 37 -4.91 6.31 9.53
C GLU A 37 -3.74 5.77 8.68
N ASN A 38 -2.95 4.83 9.22
CA ASN A 38 -1.86 4.19 8.48
C ASN A 38 -2.39 3.33 7.33
N LEU A 39 -3.51 2.64 7.56
CA LEU A 39 -4.15 1.83 6.52
C LEU A 39 -4.70 2.70 5.38
N LEU A 40 -5.32 3.84 5.72
CA LEU A 40 -5.84 4.79 4.73
C LEU A 40 -4.70 5.40 3.92
N SER A 41 -3.66 5.91 4.57
CA SER A 41 -2.49 6.49 3.90
C SER A 41 -1.85 5.47 2.95
N LEU A 42 -1.67 4.22 3.39
CA LEU A 42 -1.16 3.18 2.52
C LEU A 42 -2.09 2.88 1.34
N ALA A 43 -3.41 2.85 1.56
CA ALA A 43 -4.37 2.61 0.50
C ALA A 43 -4.31 3.71 -0.58
N GLU A 44 -4.09 4.97 -0.18
CA GLU A 44 -3.88 6.10 -1.11
C GLU A 44 -2.62 5.91 -1.96
N GLU A 45 -1.50 5.50 -1.35
CA GLU A 45 -0.25 5.21 -2.08
C GLU A 45 -0.41 4.05 -3.07
N LEU A 46 -1.10 2.98 -2.66
CA LEU A 46 -1.38 1.83 -3.54
C LEU A 46 -2.33 2.23 -4.69
N ALA A 47 -3.32 3.08 -4.42
CA ALA A 47 -4.21 3.61 -5.43
C ALA A 47 -3.45 4.50 -6.43
N LEU A 48 -2.51 5.33 -5.96
CA LEU A 48 -1.69 6.20 -6.81
C LEU A 48 -0.88 5.39 -7.81
N ILE A 49 -0.13 4.37 -7.35
CA ILE A 49 0.67 3.53 -8.24
C ILE A 49 -0.22 2.70 -9.18
N HIS A 50 -1.43 2.34 -8.73
CA HIS A 50 -2.40 1.66 -9.57
C HIS A 50 -2.89 2.54 -10.73
N GLN A 51 -3.22 3.80 -10.44
CA GLN A 51 -3.69 4.77 -11.44
C GLN A 51 -2.66 5.04 -12.54
N VAL A 52 -1.36 4.98 -12.23
CA VAL A 52 -0.29 5.14 -13.23
C VAL A 52 0.02 3.85 -14.01
N GLY A 53 -0.74 2.78 -13.77
CA GLY A 53 -0.73 1.55 -14.56
C GLY A 53 0.10 0.41 -13.98
N ILE A 54 0.50 0.48 -12.71
CA ILE A 54 1.13 -0.65 -12.00
C ILE A 54 0.01 -1.54 -11.45
N ARG A 55 0.07 -2.85 -11.67
CA ARG A 55 -0.90 -3.78 -11.07
C ARG A 55 -0.49 -4.07 -9.64
N VAL A 56 -1.40 -3.93 -8.69
CA VAL A 56 -1.12 -4.15 -7.27
C VAL A 56 -1.81 -5.44 -6.82
N CYS A 57 -1.05 -6.31 -6.15
CA CYS A 57 -1.57 -7.47 -5.42
C CYS A 57 -1.19 -7.30 -3.96
N VAL A 58 -2.18 -7.18 -3.07
CA VAL A 58 -1.96 -7.00 -1.64
C VAL A 58 -2.06 -8.35 -0.93
N VAL A 59 -1.07 -8.64 -0.09
CA VAL A 59 -1.07 -9.82 0.79
C VAL A 59 -1.05 -9.32 2.22
N HIS A 60 -2.08 -9.62 3.02
CA HIS A 60 -2.14 -9.22 4.42
C HIS A 60 -2.22 -10.42 5.36
N GLY A 61 -1.80 -10.23 6.60
CA GLY A 61 -2.05 -11.18 7.69
C GLY A 61 -3.32 -10.84 8.47
N GLY A 62 -3.63 -11.65 9.49
CA GLY A 62 -4.77 -11.43 10.40
C GLY A 62 -4.49 -11.92 11.82
N GLY A 63 -3.22 -11.98 12.22
CA GLY A 63 -2.80 -12.63 13.47
C GLY A 63 -3.43 -12.03 14.73
N LYS A 64 -3.53 -10.70 14.81
CA LYS A 64 -4.15 -10.02 15.95
C LYS A 64 -5.64 -10.34 16.05
N GLN A 65 -6.36 -10.24 14.93
CA GLN A 65 -7.79 -10.55 14.86
C GLN A 65 -8.06 -12.02 15.17
N LEU A 66 -7.17 -12.92 14.75
CA LEU A 66 -7.23 -14.34 15.10
C LEU A 66 -7.06 -14.56 16.60
N SER A 67 -6.04 -13.95 17.22
CA SER A 67 -5.82 -14.04 18.67
C SER A 67 -6.97 -13.45 19.49
N GLU A 68 -7.51 -12.30 19.06
CA GLU A 68 -8.67 -11.68 19.69
C GLU A 68 -9.92 -12.57 19.60
N LEU A 69 -10.13 -13.21 18.46
CA LEU A 69 -11.23 -14.15 18.28
C LEU A 69 -11.04 -15.40 19.14
N ALA A 70 -9.85 -15.99 19.16
CA ALA A 70 -9.52 -17.15 19.98
C ALA A 70 -9.77 -16.86 21.48
N SER A 71 -9.29 -15.72 21.96
CA SER A 71 -9.53 -15.25 23.32
C SER A 71 -11.02 -15.10 23.64
N LYS A 72 -11.82 -14.54 22.73
CA LYS A 72 -13.29 -14.45 22.87
C LYS A 72 -13.98 -15.81 22.89
N MET A 73 -13.39 -16.82 22.24
CA MET A 73 -13.89 -18.20 22.21
C MET A 73 -13.38 -19.05 23.38
N GLY A 74 -12.48 -18.52 24.21
CA GLY A 74 -11.90 -19.23 25.34
C GLY A 74 -10.89 -20.32 24.93
N VAL A 75 -10.24 -20.17 23.78
CA VAL A 75 -9.21 -21.07 23.24
C VAL A 75 -7.88 -20.34 23.13
#